data_AF-A0A8C5CB69-F1
#
_entry.id   AF-A0A8C5CB69-F1
#
_cell.length_a   1.000
_cell.length_b   1.000
_cell.length_c   1.000
_cell.angle_alpha   90.00
_cell.angle_beta   90.00
_cell.angle_gamma   90.00
#
_symmetry.space_group_name_H-M   'P 1'
#
loop_
_entity.id
_entity.type
_entity.pdbx_description
1 polymer ?
#
loop_
_entity_poly.entity_id
_entity_poly.type
_entity_poly.pdbx_seq_one_letter_code
_entity_poly.pdbx_strand_id
1 'polypeptide(L)'
;MEFSFLAIFAKLLEILIITHLQILKIVDKDGRYIIILGFLHNIKCTLVNVYAPNIGQAKFLSRLKVILSQFSADPIFIGGDFNLVSDPAVDRSSPPLPSDRTLSVAFRELKKSLAMSEIWRGNILSIESFPIWESTRQ
;
A
#
# COMPACT_ATOMS: atom_id res chain seq x y z
N MET A 1 -13.79 18.54 3.04
CA MET A 1 -12.54 18.86 2.34
C MET A 1 -11.68 17.60 2.41
N GLU A 2 -12.08 16.55 1.70
CA GLU A 2 -11.42 15.24 1.72
C GLU A 2 -10.69 15.04 0.40
N PHE A 3 -9.42 15.40 0.36
CA PHE A 3 -8.52 14.80 -0.61
C PHE A 3 -7.91 13.58 0.09
N SER A 4 -8.52 12.42 -0.12
CA SER A 4 -8.03 11.16 0.41
C SER A 4 -6.58 10.96 -0.01
N PHE A 5 -5.73 10.43 0.88
CA PHE A 5 -4.30 10.20 0.63
C PHE A 5 -4.02 9.44 -0.67
N LEU A 6 -4.96 8.63 -1.16
CA LEU A 6 -4.92 8.00 -2.47
C LEU A 6 -4.86 9.00 -3.63
N ALA A 7 -5.64 10.08 -3.56
CA ALA A 7 -5.58 11.16 -4.55
C ALA A 7 -4.22 11.89 -4.49
N ILE A 8 -3.68 12.11 -3.30
CA ILE A 8 -2.34 12.72 -3.12
C ILE A 8 -1.27 11.78 -3.68
N PHE A 9 -1.32 10.48 -3.34
CA PHE A 9 -0.36 9.49 -3.80
C PHE A 9 -0.42 9.28 -5.32
N ALA A 10 -1.61 9.20 -5.90
CA ALA A 10 -1.81 9.17 -7.35
C ALA A 10 -1.24 10.42 -8.02
N LYS A 11 -1.47 11.60 -7.43
CA LYS A 11 -0.95 12.87 -7.95
C LYS A 11 0.56 12.98 -7.82
N LEU A 12 1.17 12.45 -6.74
CA LEU A 12 2.62 12.35 -6.59
C LEU A 12 3.22 11.40 -7.63
N LEU A 13 2.55 10.27 -7.89
CA LEU A 13 2.96 9.32 -8.94
C LEU A 13 2.89 9.97 -10.33
N GLU A 14 1.82 10.69 -10.64
CA GLU A 14 1.67 11.47 -11.87
C GLU A 14 2.75 12.55 -11.99
N ILE A 15 3.01 13.31 -10.92
CA ILE A 15 4.04 14.35 -10.91
C ILE A 15 5.42 13.74 -11.21
N LEU A 16 5.78 12.62 -10.58
CA LEU A 16 7.07 11.95 -10.84
C LEU A 16 7.18 11.39 -12.26
N ILE A 17 6.08 10.93 -12.84
CA ILE A 17 6.01 10.47 -14.24
C ILE A 17 6.15 11.64 -15.21
N ILE A 18 5.51 12.78 -14.93
CA ILE A 18 5.45 13.94 -15.84
C ILE A 18 6.71 14.80 -15.77
N THR A 19 7.32 14.95 -14.59
CA THR A 19 8.42 15.91 -14.38
C THR A 19 9.79 15.43 -14.86
N HIS A 20 9.89 14.22 -15.44
CA HIS A 20 11.18 13.60 -15.82
C HIS A 20 12.20 13.48 -14.66
N LEU A 21 11.78 13.61 -13.40
CA LEU A 21 12.61 13.43 -12.20
C LEU A 21 12.75 11.95 -11.77
N GLN A 22 12.28 11.02 -12.61
CA GLN A 22 12.42 9.59 -12.40
C GLN A 22 13.84 9.13 -12.72
N ILE A 23 14.42 8.34 -11.82
CA ILE A 23 15.74 7.71 -12.00
C ILE A 23 15.56 6.27 -12.48
N LEU A 24 14.58 5.56 -11.91
CA LEU A 24 14.34 4.15 -12.18
C LEU A 24 12.85 3.83 -12.05
N LYS A 25 12.34 3.02 -12.97
CA LYS A 25 10.99 2.47 -12.95
C LYS A 25 11.06 0.96 -13.00
N ILE A 26 10.44 0.30 -12.02
CA ILE A 26 10.32 -1.16 -11.94
C ILE A 26 8.84 -1.50 -11.97
N VAL A 27 8.45 -2.36 -12.90
CA VAL A 27 7.06 -2.78 -13.09
C VAL A 27 6.99 -4.30 -12.94
N ASP A 28 6.03 -4.77 -12.15
CA ASP A 28 5.72 -6.18 -12.08
C ASP A 28 5.11 -6.68 -13.39
N LYS A 29 5.54 -7.85 -13.84
CA LYS A 29 5.04 -8.46 -15.10
C LYS A 29 3.53 -8.71 -15.10
N ASP A 30 2.94 -8.95 -13.93
CA ASP A 30 1.51 -9.26 -13.78
C ASP A 30 0.71 -8.01 -13.35
N GLY A 31 1.35 -6.83 -13.41
CA GLY A 31 0.73 -5.54 -13.07
C GLY A 31 0.47 -5.34 -11.58
N ARG A 32 1.12 -6.11 -10.69
CA ARG A 32 0.83 -6.09 -9.25
C ARG A 32 1.51 -4.98 -8.48
N TYR A 33 2.55 -4.38 -9.03
CA TYR A 33 3.13 -3.17 -8.47
C TYR A 33 3.85 -2.34 -9.53
N ILE A 34 4.00 -1.06 -9.22
CA ILE A 34 4.93 -0.15 -9.88
C ILE A 34 5.76 0.51 -8.79
N ILE A 35 7.08 0.45 -8.92
CA ILE A 35 8.04 1.13 -8.05
C ILE A 35 8.74 2.20 -8.88
N ILE A 36 8.72 3.44 -8.40
CA ILE A 36 9.39 4.59 -9.01
C ILE A 36 10.38 5.14 -8.00
N LEU A 37 11.66 5.19 -8.37
CA LEU A 37 12.67 5.96 -7.68
C LEU A 37 12.82 7.31 -8.36
N GLY A 38 12.79 8.38 -7.58
CA GLY A 38 13.03 9.72 -8.09
C GLY A 38 13.15 10.75 -6.98
N PHE A 39 12.92 12.00 -7.33
CA PHE A 39 13.04 13.12 -6.41
C PHE A 39 11.71 13.85 -6.22
N LEU A 40 11.35 14.07 -4.95
CA LEU A 40 10.29 15.01 -4.55
C LEU A 40 10.94 16.16 -3.79
N HIS A 41 10.87 17.38 -4.33
CA HIS A 41 11.51 18.57 -3.75
C HIS A 41 12.99 18.35 -3.39
N ASN A 42 13.76 17.77 -4.32
CA ASN A 42 15.18 17.40 -4.17
C ASN A 42 15.47 16.32 -3.11
N ILE A 43 14.45 15.69 -2.52
CA ILE A 43 14.61 14.54 -1.64
C ILE A 43 14.44 13.27 -2.47
N LYS A 44 15.45 12.41 -2.46
CA LYS A 44 15.37 11.10 -3.10
C LYS A 44 14.36 10.25 -2.35
N CYS A 45 13.42 9.64 -3.06
CA CYS A 45 12.40 8.80 -2.46
C CYS A 45 11.95 7.69 -3.41
N THR A 46 11.30 6.69 -2.82
CA THR A 46 10.71 5.56 -3.53
C THR A 46 9.19 5.63 -3.42
N LEU A 47 8.48 5.72 -4.54
CA LEU A 47 7.03 5.59 -4.60
C LEU A 47 6.64 4.18 -5.06
N VAL A 48 5.69 3.56 -4.37
CA VAL A 48 5.26 2.18 -4.62
C VAL A 48 3.74 2.12 -4.70
N ASN A 49 3.20 1.88 -5.89
CA ASN A 49 1.79 1.58 -6.05
C ASN A 49 1.59 0.07 -6.12
N VAL A 50 0.64 -0.48 -5.35
CA VAL A 50 0.38 -1.92 -5.23
C VAL A 50 -1.04 -2.25 -5.68
N TYR A 51 -1.18 -3.38 -6.37
CA TYR A 51 -2.43 -4.06 -6.63
C TYR A 51 -2.27 -5.56 -6.34
N ALA A 52 -2.51 -5.94 -5.09
CA ALA A 52 -2.31 -7.31 -4.61
C ALA A 52 -3.34 -8.29 -5.22
N PRO A 53 -2.95 -9.56 -5.45
CA PRO A 53 -3.87 -10.56 -5.97
C PRO A 53 -4.95 -10.95 -4.95
N ASN A 54 -6.13 -11.37 -5.43
CA ASN A 54 -7.20 -11.93 -4.56
C ASN A 54 -6.82 -13.24 -3.86
N ILE A 55 -5.83 -13.96 -4.39
CA ILE A 55 -5.36 -15.26 -3.88
C ILE A 55 -3.82 -15.21 -3.77
N GLY A 56 -3.30 -15.69 -2.64
CA GLY A 56 -1.85 -15.76 -2.41
C GLY A 56 -1.23 -14.45 -1.92
N GLN A 57 -2.02 -13.56 -1.31
CA GLN A 57 -1.62 -12.27 -0.77
C GLN A 57 -0.39 -12.38 0.15
N ALA A 58 -0.38 -13.33 1.10
CA ALA A 58 0.74 -13.47 2.03
C ALA A 58 2.09 -13.69 1.29
N LYS A 59 2.09 -14.58 0.28
CA LYS A 59 3.28 -14.86 -0.55
C LYS A 59 3.68 -13.63 -1.36
N PHE A 60 2.70 -12.89 -1.87
CA PHE A 60 2.94 -11.63 -2.57
C PHE A 60 3.60 -10.59 -1.64
N LEU A 61 3.07 -10.37 -0.43
CA LEU A 61 3.62 -9.44 0.56
C LEU A 61 5.05 -9.83 0.98
N SER A 62 5.33 -11.12 1.20
CA SER A 62 6.69 -11.58 1.53
C SER A 62 7.68 -11.29 0.41
N ARG A 63 7.29 -11.45 -0.86
CA ARG A 63 8.14 -11.09 -2.00
C ARG A 63 8.33 -9.58 -2.11
N LEU A 64 7.23 -8.83 -1.97
CA LEU A 64 7.26 -7.37 -2.01
C LEU A 64 8.19 -6.81 -0.93
N LYS A 65 8.15 -7.36 0.29
CA LYS A 65 9.08 -7.02 1.38
C LYS A 65 10.55 -7.13 0.94
N VAL A 66 10.93 -8.26 0.33
CA VAL A 66 12.31 -8.49 -0.12
C VAL A 66 12.71 -7.47 -1.18
N ILE A 67 11.82 -7.15 -2.12
CA ILE A 67 12.07 -6.12 -3.14
C ILE A 67 12.27 -4.76 -2.47
N LEU A 68 11.37 -4.37 -1.57
CA LEU A 68 11.41 -3.05 -0.92
C LEU A 68 12.58 -2.85 0.03
N SER A 69 13.11 -3.93 0.63
CA SER A 69 14.34 -3.84 1.44
C SER A 69 15.57 -3.36 0.66
N GLN A 70 15.56 -3.45 -0.67
CA GLN A 70 16.64 -2.91 -1.52
C GLN A 70 16.62 -1.38 -1.59
N PHE A 71 15.50 -0.75 -1.21
CA PHE A 71 15.28 0.69 -1.29
C PHE A 71 15.16 1.35 0.08
N SER A 72 15.47 0.63 1.17
CA SER A 72 15.26 1.11 2.55
C SER A 72 16.20 2.23 2.98
N ALA A 73 17.14 2.65 2.13
CA ALA A 73 18.06 3.76 2.40
C ALA A 73 17.38 5.13 2.25
N ASP A 74 16.33 5.21 1.43
CA ASP A 74 15.58 6.44 1.15
C ASP A 74 14.13 6.29 1.65
N PRO A 75 13.39 7.39 1.89
CA PRO A 75 11.97 7.34 2.25
C PRO A 75 11.14 6.55 1.22
N ILE A 76 10.31 5.63 1.71
CA ILE A 76 9.40 4.82 0.88
C ILE A 76 7.96 5.25 1.18
N PHE A 77 7.25 5.67 0.14
CA PHE A 77 5.81 5.89 0.17
C PHE A 77 5.12 4.76 -0.58
N ILE A 78 4.34 3.98 0.13
CA ILE A 78 3.60 2.84 -0.42
C ILE A 78 2.11 3.07 -0.28
N GLY A 79 1.36 2.76 -1.33
CA GLY A 79 -0.09 2.84 -1.36
C GLY A 79 -0.67 1.91 -2.41
N GLY A 80 -2.00 1.84 -2.46
CA GLY A 80 -2.74 1.03 -3.42
C GLY A 80 -3.67 0.03 -2.72
N ASP A 81 -4.11 -0.98 -3.48
CA ASP A 81 -5.02 -2.01 -3.01
C ASP A 81 -4.23 -3.26 -2.61
N PHE A 82 -4.15 -3.51 -1.30
CA PHE A 82 -3.50 -4.69 -0.75
C PHE A 82 -4.42 -5.91 -0.67
N ASN A 83 -5.70 -5.74 -0.98
CA ASN A 83 -6.70 -6.79 -1.03
C ASN A 83 -6.68 -7.71 0.20
N LEU A 84 -6.56 -7.08 1.36
CA LEU A 84 -6.44 -7.72 2.66
C LEU A 84 -7.15 -6.89 3.73
N VAL A 85 -7.47 -7.59 4.82
CA VAL A 85 -8.01 -7.03 6.04
C VAL A 85 -6.86 -6.90 7.03
N SER A 86 -6.47 -5.68 7.38
CA SER A 86 -5.30 -5.41 8.24
C SER A 86 -5.65 -5.64 9.71
N ASP A 87 -6.87 -5.26 10.11
CA ASP A 87 -7.45 -5.58 11.41
C ASP A 87 -8.92 -6.01 11.24
N PRO A 88 -9.22 -7.31 11.42
CA PRO A 88 -10.56 -7.82 11.21
C PRO A 88 -11.62 -7.24 12.13
N ALA A 89 -11.24 -6.66 13.28
CA ALA A 89 -12.19 -6.07 14.22
C ALA A 89 -12.72 -4.71 13.75
N VAL A 90 -11.96 -3.99 12.91
CA VAL A 90 -12.30 -2.61 12.50
C VAL A 90 -12.38 -2.43 10.98
N ASP A 91 -11.80 -3.32 10.18
CA ASP A 91 -11.80 -3.22 8.72
C ASP A 91 -12.89 -4.09 8.05
N ARG A 92 -13.71 -4.80 8.84
CA ARG A 92 -14.87 -5.55 8.31
C ARG A 92 -16.15 -5.23 9.07
N SER A 93 -17.24 -5.16 8.31
CA SER A 93 -18.61 -5.20 8.84
C SER A 93 -19.11 -6.63 9.05
N SER A 94 -18.48 -7.61 8.40
CA SER A 94 -18.79 -9.04 8.49
C SER A 94 -17.86 -9.76 9.49
N PRO A 95 -18.26 -10.93 10.03
CA PRO A 95 -17.38 -11.73 10.87
C PRO A 95 -16.03 -12.03 10.20
N PRO A 96 -14.91 -12.02 10.95
CA PRO A 96 -13.59 -12.32 10.41
C PRO A 96 -13.51 -13.69 9.72
N LEU A 97 -12.83 -13.73 8.58
CA LEU A 97 -12.49 -14.98 7.91
C LEU A 97 -11.21 -15.59 8.50
N PRO A 98 -11.03 -16.93 8.45
CA PRO A 98 -9.80 -17.57 8.91
C PRO A 98 -8.52 -17.03 8.24
N SER A 99 -8.62 -16.60 6.97
CA SER A 99 -7.51 -16.01 6.21
C SER A 99 -7.07 -14.65 6.75
N ASP A 100 -7.98 -13.87 7.33
CA ASP A 100 -7.72 -12.47 7.68
C ASP A 100 -6.64 -12.36 8.74
N ARG A 101 -6.59 -13.31 9.68
CA ARG A 101 -5.53 -13.36 10.71
C ARG A 101 -4.16 -13.54 10.07
N THR A 102 -4.02 -14.47 9.13
CA THR A 102 -2.75 -14.75 8.45
C THR A 102 -2.30 -13.55 7.63
N LEU A 103 -3.22 -12.90 6.92
CA LEU A 103 -2.93 -11.73 6.10
C LEU A 103 -2.55 -10.51 6.94
N SER A 104 -3.28 -10.27 8.04
CA SER A 104 -2.96 -9.24 9.02
C SER A 104 -1.55 -9.41 9.60
N VAL A 105 -1.17 -10.65 9.94
CA VAL A 105 0.19 -10.94 10.44
C VAL A 105 1.25 -10.64 9.37
N ALA A 106 1.06 -11.14 8.14
CA ALA A 106 2.00 -10.90 7.04
C ALA A 106 2.15 -9.40 6.72
N PHE A 107 1.04 -8.66 6.74
CA PHE A 107 1.05 -7.22 6.50
C PHE A 107 1.73 -6.45 7.65
N ARG A 108 1.50 -6.86 8.90
CA ARG A 108 2.21 -6.30 10.06
C ARG A 108 3.70 -6.55 10.00
N GLU A 109 4.14 -7.72 9.54
CA GLU A 109 5.55 -8.01 9.34
C GLU A 109 6.19 -7.15 8.26
N LEU A 110 5.49 -6.93 7.14
CA LEU A 110 5.92 -5.98 6.10
C LEU A 110 6.15 -4.60 6.70
N LYS A 111 5.13 -4.05 7.38
CA LYS A 111 5.20 -2.72 8.03
C LYS A 111 6.38 -2.62 9.00
N LYS A 112 6.52 -3.59 9.90
CA LYS A 112 7.61 -3.63 10.89
C LYS A 112 8.97 -3.67 10.22
N SER A 113 9.14 -4.51 9.19
CA SER A 113 10.44 -4.68 8.52
C SER A 113 10.91 -3.44 7.78
N LEU A 114 9.98 -2.57 7.39
CA LEU A 114 10.26 -1.34 6.67
C LEU A 114 10.11 -0.09 7.57
N ALA A 115 9.96 -0.29 8.89
CA ALA A 115 9.68 0.77 9.86
C ALA A 115 8.55 1.74 9.43
N MET A 116 7.53 1.20 8.76
CA MET A 116 6.44 1.99 8.17
C MET A 116 5.44 2.43 9.23
N SER A 117 4.98 3.68 9.10
CA SER A 117 3.84 4.21 9.84
C SER A 117 2.54 4.11 9.02
N GLU A 118 1.45 3.66 9.64
CA GLU A 118 0.12 3.67 9.01
C GLU A 118 -0.52 5.05 9.17
N ILE A 119 -0.49 5.84 8.10
CA ILE A 119 -0.99 7.22 8.10
C ILE A 119 -2.52 7.26 8.26
N TRP A 120 -3.24 6.33 7.65
CA TRP A 120 -4.69 6.38 7.58
C TRP A 120 -5.34 6.16 8.96
N ARG A 121 -4.82 5.23 9.78
CA ARG A 121 -5.33 5.00 11.15
C ARG A 121 -4.79 5.96 12.20
N GLY A 122 -3.58 6.49 11.99
CA GLY A 122 -2.99 7.45 12.92
C GLY A 122 -3.72 8.80 13.00
N ASN A 123 -4.58 9.11 12.02
CA ASN A 123 -5.23 10.41 11.89
C ASN A 123 -6.78 10.36 11.95
N ILE A 124 -7.40 9.19 12.12
CA ILE A 124 -8.86 9.01 12.14
C ILE A 124 -9.28 8.57 13.54
N LEU A 125 -9.81 9.50 14.35
CA LEU A 125 -10.35 9.23 15.68
C LEU A 125 -11.89 9.02 15.70
N SER A 126 -12.62 9.00 14.58
CA SER A 126 -14.09 8.90 14.66
C SER A 126 -14.88 8.53 13.40
N ILE A 127 -14.26 8.02 12.32
CA ILE A 127 -15.02 7.63 11.12
C ILE A 127 -14.72 6.16 10.76
N GLU A 128 -15.73 5.30 10.94
CA GLU A 128 -15.80 3.98 10.31
C GLU A 128 -15.89 4.16 8.79
N SER A 129 -14.75 4.34 8.15
CA SER A 129 -14.63 4.45 6.70
C SER A 129 -14.02 3.15 6.22
N PHE A 130 -14.78 2.29 5.55
CA PHE A 130 -14.21 1.07 4.96
C PHE A 130 -13.69 1.40 3.55
N PRO A 131 -12.41 1.10 3.22
CA PRO A 131 -11.84 1.41 1.92
C PRO A 131 -12.39 0.55 0.77
N ILE A 132 -13.13 -0.53 1.10
CA ILE A 132 -13.70 -1.48 0.13
C ILE A 132 -15.20 -1.63 0.41
N TRP A 133 -16.03 -1.44 -0.61
CA TRP A 133 -17.46 -1.74 -0.59
C TRP A 133 -17.73 -2.99 -1.44
N GLU A 134 -18.28 -4.05 -0.84
CA GLU A 134 -18.67 -5.28 -1.55
C GLU A 134 -20.19 -5.28 -1.78
N SER A 135 -20.62 -5.14 -3.04
CA SER A 135 -22.04 -5.16 -3.39
C SER A 135 -22.53 -6.60 -3.62
N THR A 136 -22.96 -7.31 -2.58
CA THR A 136 -23.72 -8.56 -2.80
C THR A 136 -24.77 -8.82 -1.74
N ARG A 137 -26.05 -8.60 -2.10
CA ARG A 137 -27.10 -9.64 -2.24
C ARG A 137 -28.46 -9.00 -2.58
N GLN A 138 -28.94 -9.23 -3.81
CA GLN A 138 -30.36 -9.54 -4.02
C GLN A 138 -30.55 -11.02 -3.71
#